data_AF-A0A1Y3EPZ5-F1
#
_entry.id   AF-A0A1Y3EPZ5-F1
#
_cell.length_a   1.000
_cell.length_b   1.000
_cell.length_c   1.000
_cell.angle_alpha   90.00
_cell.angle_beta   90.00
_cell.angle_gamma   90.00
#
_symmetry.space_group_name_H-M   'P 1'
#
loop_
_entity.id
_entity.type
_entity.pdbx_description
1 polymer ?
#
loop_
_entity_poly.entity_id
_entity_poly.type
_entity_poly.pdbx_seq_one_letter_code
_entity_poly.pdbx_strand_id
1 'polypeptide(L)'
;MATVETEEVKLLRFDPFKSTFHPAFWDAVTTKKLEEWKLDETPKDVVGYYQNTTRSVLPSYFSLDFNSLDPAPKVAGNSFVVHGLLYILNTLEKFAAVDKKELMTDIGKQIWNDIDAKVWLQNPSLLNRFILLVHIDAKKYLYDFMIGFPAFNVSDMFFASEPEQFSKLDVDFMKAIQRVCLEAQRDLLPYFVILKQDDEYVLKMLNDPICETVTEDKVTFPYCFSCCFVEF
;
A
#
# COMPACT_ATOMS: atom_id res chain seq x y z
N MET A 1 38.34 -13.64 -25.82
CA MET A 1 36.90 -13.58 -26.16
C MET A 1 36.18 -13.23 -24.88
N ALA A 2 35.80 -11.96 -24.71
CA ALA A 2 35.00 -11.54 -23.58
C ALA A 2 33.59 -12.08 -23.79
N THR A 3 33.14 -12.92 -22.87
CA THR A 3 31.73 -13.29 -22.74
C THR A 3 30.97 -12.01 -22.38
N VAL A 4 30.19 -11.51 -23.33
CA VAL A 4 29.17 -10.50 -23.04
C VAL A 4 28.12 -11.21 -22.21
N GLU A 5 28.17 -11.01 -20.89
CA GLU A 5 27.08 -11.40 -20.00
C GLU A 5 25.88 -10.53 -20.39
N THR A 6 24.99 -11.07 -21.21
CA THR A 6 23.67 -10.48 -21.44
C THR A 6 22.90 -10.58 -20.13
N GLU A 7 22.74 -9.46 -19.44
CA GLU A 7 21.85 -9.34 -18.28
C GLU A 7 20.46 -9.87 -18.66
N GLU A 8 19.98 -10.88 -17.93
CA GLU A 8 18.70 -11.50 -18.18
C GLU A 8 17.58 -10.59 -17.66
N VAL A 9 16.98 -9.81 -18.58
CA VAL A 9 15.88 -8.91 -18.23
C VAL A 9 14.57 -9.69 -18.18
N LYS A 10 13.85 -9.63 -17.06
CA LYS A 10 12.60 -10.38 -16.83
C LYS A 10 11.40 -9.43 -16.80
N LEU A 11 10.23 -9.93 -17.20
CA LEU A 11 8.98 -9.18 -17.12
C LEU A 11 8.65 -8.87 -15.65
N LEU A 12 8.46 -7.59 -15.33
CA LEU A 12 8.10 -7.13 -13.99
C LEU A 12 6.72 -7.67 -13.59
N ARG A 13 6.64 -8.25 -12.39
CA ARG A 13 5.40 -8.77 -11.81
C ARG A 13 5.20 -8.17 -10.42
N PHE A 14 3.93 -8.02 -10.04
CA PHE A 14 3.54 -7.47 -8.74
C PHE A 14 2.82 -8.55 -7.92
N ASP A 15 3.16 -8.65 -6.64
CA ASP A 15 2.50 -9.54 -5.68
C ASP A 15 1.33 -8.79 -5.02
N PRO A 16 0.12 -9.37 -4.95
CA PRO A 16 -1.02 -8.72 -4.31
C PRO A 16 -0.87 -8.66 -2.79
N PHE A 17 -1.47 -7.64 -2.16
CA PHE A 17 -1.53 -7.54 -0.70
C PHE A 17 -2.20 -8.76 -0.07
N LYS A 18 -1.53 -9.35 0.93
CA LYS A 18 -2.11 -10.35 1.81
C LYS A 18 -2.79 -9.64 2.97
N SER A 19 -4.08 -9.92 3.17
CA SER A 19 -4.90 -9.22 4.18
C SER A 19 -5.15 -10.09 5.41
N THR A 20 -5.15 -9.48 6.59
CA THR A 20 -5.52 -10.09 7.86
C THR A 20 -6.47 -9.19 8.65
N PHE A 21 -7.39 -9.79 9.40
CA PHE A 21 -8.40 -9.07 10.16
C PHE A 21 -8.31 -9.50 11.61
N HIS A 22 -8.06 -8.55 12.51
CA HIS A 22 -8.12 -8.82 13.94
C HIS A 22 -9.58 -9.04 14.36
N PRO A 23 -9.91 -10.01 15.24
CA PRO A 23 -11.30 -10.25 15.67
C PRO A 23 -12.02 -8.98 16.18
N ALA A 24 -11.31 -8.13 16.92
CA ALA A 24 -11.84 -6.85 17.41
C ALA A 24 -12.31 -5.89 16.30
N PHE A 25 -11.80 -6.01 15.07
CA PHE A 25 -12.32 -5.25 13.93
C PHE A 25 -13.77 -5.66 13.64
N TRP A 26 -14.05 -6.96 13.56
CA TRP A 26 -15.39 -7.49 13.29
C TRP A 26 -16.39 -7.15 14.40
N ASP A 27 -15.94 -7.17 15.65
CA ASP A 27 -16.75 -6.76 16.80
C ASP A 27 -17.13 -5.27 16.70
N ALA A 28 -16.17 -4.41 16.36
CA ALA A 28 -16.40 -2.98 16.18
C ALA A 28 -17.35 -2.69 15.00
N VAL A 29 -17.14 -3.35 13.86
CA VAL A 29 -18.02 -3.24 12.68
C VAL A 29 -19.44 -3.68 13.02
N THR A 30 -19.60 -4.80 13.73
CA THR A 30 -20.91 -5.34 14.12
C THR A 30 -21.63 -4.38 15.08
N THR A 31 -20.92 -3.87 16.07
CA THR A 31 -21.47 -2.90 17.04
C THR A 31 -21.96 -1.65 16.31
N LYS A 32 -21.12 -1.05 15.46
CA LYS A 32 -21.53 0.11 14.65
C LYS A 32 -22.68 -0.20 13.70
N LYS A 33 -22.71 -1.38 13.09
CA LYS A 33 -23.81 -1.79 12.20
C LYS A 33 -25.13 -1.92 12.95
N LEU A 34 -25.15 -2.47 14.16
CA LEU A 34 -26.37 -2.68 14.94
C LEU A 34 -26.86 -1.39 15.63
N GLU A 35 -25.94 -0.60 16.18
CA GLU A 35 -26.28 0.54 17.04
C GLU A 35 -26.40 1.86 16.26
N GLU A 36 -25.50 2.10 15.31
CA GLU A 36 -25.37 3.38 14.60
C GLU A 36 -25.94 3.32 13.18
N TRP A 37 -25.35 2.48 12.30
CA TRP A 37 -25.65 2.49 10.87
C TRP A 37 -27.00 1.83 10.55
N LYS A 38 -27.38 0.78 11.28
CA LYS A 38 -28.66 0.06 11.10
C LYS A 38 -28.86 -0.36 9.65
N LEU A 39 -29.87 0.17 8.97
CA LEU A 39 -30.18 -0.15 7.57
C LEU A 39 -29.37 0.67 6.55
N ASP A 40 -28.58 1.65 7.01
CA ASP A 40 -27.72 2.45 6.14
C ASP A 40 -26.67 1.57 5.46
N GLU A 41 -26.62 1.67 4.14
CA GLU A 41 -25.68 0.97 3.25
C GLU A 41 -24.72 1.97 2.56
N THR A 42 -24.71 3.25 2.98
CA THR A 42 -23.75 4.22 2.46
C THR A 42 -22.31 3.83 2.85
N PRO A 43 -21.31 4.08 1.99
CA PRO A 43 -19.93 3.70 2.25
C PRO A 43 -19.39 4.41 3.50
N LYS A 44 -18.58 3.70 4.29
CA LYS A 44 -17.95 4.22 5.51
C LYS A 44 -16.45 4.30 5.33
N ASP A 45 -15.84 5.36 5.84
CA ASP A 45 -14.38 5.45 5.86
C ASP A 45 -13.82 4.37 6.79
N VAL A 46 -12.76 3.72 6.31
CA VAL A 46 -12.03 2.70 7.06
C VAL A 46 -10.54 2.86 6.75
N VAL A 47 -9.69 2.65 7.75
CA VAL A 47 -8.24 2.74 7.62
C VAL A 47 -7.63 1.37 7.89
N GLY A 48 -6.79 0.90 6.98
CA GLY A 48 -5.98 -0.28 7.17
C GLY A 48 -4.53 0.09 7.36
N TYR A 49 -3.74 -0.90 7.75
CA TYR A 49 -2.34 -0.72 8.06
C TYR A 49 -1.48 -1.75 7.35
N TYR A 50 -0.29 -1.37 6.92
CA TYR A 50 0.74 -2.32 6.57
C TYR A 50 2.05 -1.90 7.21
N GLN A 51 2.95 -2.85 7.40
CA GLN A 51 4.25 -2.59 8.02
C GLN A 51 5.35 -3.04 7.08
N ASN A 52 6.49 -2.36 7.07
CA ASN A 52 7.67 -2.96 6.47
C ASN A 52 8.15 -4.07 7.39
N THR A 53 8.19 -5.30 6.89
CA THR A 53 8.64 -6.44 7.68
C THR A 53 10.14 -6.33 7.93
N THR A 54 10.54 -6.49 9.19
CA THR A 54 11.94 -6.53 9.61
C THR A 54 12.53 -7.94 9.51
N ARG A 55 11.73 -8.92 9.05
CA ARG A 55 12.10 -10.33 8.99
C ARG A 55 11.96 -10.85 7.57
N SER A 56 13.07 -11.32 7.00
CA SER A 56 13.16 -11.85 5.64
C SER A 56 12.24 -13.05 5.34
N VAL A 57 11.74 -13.73 6.38
CA VAL A 57 10.98 -15.00 6.25
C VAL A 57 9.46 -14.80 6.33
N LEU A 58 8.99 -13.64 6.80
CA LEU A 58 7.55 -13.39 6.95
C LEU A 58 7.11 -12.34 5.93
N PRO A 59 6.06 -12.62 5.13
CA PRO A 59 5.45 -11.59 4.29
C PRO A 59 4.86 -10.51 5.19
N SER A 60 4.89 -9.26 4.74
CA SER A 60 4.10 -8.23 5.39
C SER A 60 2.65 -8.35 4.96
N TYR A 61 1.76 -8.04 5.91
CA TYR A 61 0.33 -8.12 5.74
C TYR A 61 -0.28 -6.73 5.81
N PHE A 62 -1.27 -6.50 4.99
CA PHE A 62 -2.28 -5.49 5.23
C PHE A 62 -3.18 -5.98 6.37
N SER A 63 -3.40 -5.16 7.40
CA SER A 63 -4.17 -5.51 8.58
C SER A 63 -5.25 -4.49 8.89
N LEU A 64 -6.36 -5.00 9.42
CA LEU A 64 -7.45 -4.21 10.00
C LEU A 64 -7.65 -4.63 11.46
N ASP A 65 -7.80 -3.65 12.33
CA ASP A 65 -7.89 -3.77 13.78
C ASP A 65 -9.00 -2.88 14.37
N PHE A 66 -9.06 -2.77 15.69
CA PHE A 66 -10.07 -1.97 16.39
C PHE A 66 -9.97 -0.46 16.11
N ASN A 67 -8.80 0.06 15.68
CA ASN A 67 -8.61 1.46 15.32
C ASN A 67 -9.03 1.76 13.89
N SER A 68 -9.38 0.73 13.10
CA SER A 68 -9.65 0.87 11.67
C SER A 68 -10.93 1.66 11.34
N LEU A 69 -11.81 1.85 12.33
CA LEU A 69 -13.02 2.68 12.21
C LEU A 69 -12.91 4.01 12.96
N ASP A 70 -11.75 4.31 13.55
CA ASP A 70 -11.49 5.58 14.23
C ASP A 70 -11.21 6.67 13.18
N PRO A 71 -11.89 7.83 13.21
CA PRO A 71 -11.56 8.96 12.35
C PRO A 71 -10.12 9.47 12.50
N ALA A 72 -9.50 9.26 13.67
CA ALA A 72 -8.14 9.68 13.98
C ALA A 72 -7.33 8.49 14.53
N PRO A 73 -7.00 7.50 13.67
CA PRO A 73 -6.34 6.29 14.09
C PRO A 73 -4.99 6.56 14.74
N LYS A 74 -4.71 5.90 15.86
CA LYS A 74 -3.38 5.91 16.46
C LYS A 74 -2.48 4.94 15.70
N VAL A 75 -1.61 5.48 14.86
CA VAL A 75 -0.67 4.69 14.05
C VAL A 75 0.50 4.24 14.93
N ALA A 76 0.68 2.93 15.04
CA ALA A 76 1.84 2.35 15.72
C ALA A 76 3.13 2.66 14.93
N GLY A 77 4.29 2.70 15.60
CA GLY A 77 5.57 2.88 14.94
C GLY A 77 5.83 1.82 13.85
N ASN A 78 6.41 2.22 12.73
CA ASN A 78 6.64 1.37 11.54
C ASN A 78 5.35 0.85 10.87
N SER A 79 4.23 1.55 11.02
CA SER A 79 2.96 1.21 10.39
C SER A 79 2.53 2.33 9.46
N PHE A 80 2.12 1.98 8.26
CA PHE A 80 1.69 2.92 7.22
C PHE A 80 0.19 2.78 7.02
N VAL A 81 -0.49 3.91 6.99
CA VAL A 81 -1.94 3.97 6.82
C VAL A 81 -2.31 3.83 5.35
N VAL A 82 -3.35 3.06 5.10
CA VAL A 82 -3.99 2.90 3.80
C VAL A 82 -5.45 3.24 3.98
N HIS A 83 -5.96 4.18 3.18
CA HIS A 83 -7.34 4.62 3.29
C HIS A 83 -8.25 3.74 2.42
N GLY A 84 -9.45 3.46 2.90
CA GLY A 84 -10.40 2.66 2.15
C GLY A 84 -11.85 2.96 2.49
N LEU A 85 -12.72 2.29 1.74
CA LEU A 85 -14.16 2.38 1.93
C LEU A 85 -14.75 1.02 2.28
N LEU A 86 -15.53 1.01 3.35
CA LEU A 86 -16.28 -0.12 3.87
C LEU A 86 -17.73 -0.05 3.39
N TYR A 87 -18.12 -1.03 2.60
CA TYR A 87 -19.49 -1.23 2.10
C TYR A 87 -20.13 -2.36 2.88
N ILE A 88 -21.15 -2.07 3.68
CA ILE A 88 -21.88 -3.08 4.45
C ILE A 88 -23.28 -3.23 3.90
N LEU A 89 -23.58 -4.40 3.35
CA LEU A 89 -24.86 -4.71 2.74
C LEU A 89 -25.74 -5.49 3.70
N ASN A 90 -27.04 -5.16 3.71
CA ASN A 90 -27.98 -5.75 4.67
C ASN A 90 -28.36 -7.20 4.34
N THR A 91 -28.18 -7.64 3.09
CA THR A 91 -28.64 -8.95 2.61
C THR A 91 -27.54 -9.65 1.83
N LEU A 92 -27.43 -10.96 2.00
CA LEU A 92 -26.47 -11.79 1.28
C LEU A 92 -26.69 -11.75 -0.24
N GLU A 93 -27.94 -11.62 -0.69
CA GLU A 93 -28.29 -11.54 -2.11
C GLU A 93 -27.71 -10.27 -2.75
N LYS A 94 -27.84 -9.11 -2.09
CA LYS A 94 -27.19 -7.87 -2.54
C LYS A 94 -25.67 -8.03 -2.58
N PHE A 95 -25.06 -8.62 -1.56
CA PHE A 95 -23.61 -8.87 -1.51
C PHE A 95 -23.14 -9.70 -2.70
N ALA A 96 -23.86 -10.78 -3.02
CA ALA A 96 -23.57 -11.61 -4.17
C ALA A 96 -23.74 -10.85 -5.50
N ALA A 97 -24.76 -9.99 -5.59
CA ALA A 97 -25.13 -9.25 -6.80
C ALA A 97 -24.28 -7.99 -7.08
N VAL A 98 -23.45 -7.52 -6.13
CA VAL A 98 -22.57 -6.36 -6.37
C VAL A 98 -21.64 -6.62 -7.55
N ASP A 99 -21.64 -5.68 -8.50
CA ASP A 99 -20.62 -5.59 -9.54
C ASP A 99 -19.30 -5.10 -8.93
N LYS A 100 -18.45 -6.07 -8.59
CA LYS A 100 -17.14 -5.85 -8.01
C LYS A 100 -16.21 -5.11 -8.97
N LYS A 101 -16.39 -5.29 -10.29
CA LYS A 101 -15.56 -4.64 -11.31
C LYS A 101 -15.90 -3.16 -11.41
N GLU A 102 -17.19 -2.83 -11.40
CA GLU A 102 -17.64 -1.43 -11.37
C GLU A 102 -17.12 -0.73 -10.10
N LEU A 103 -17.26 -1.37 -8.94
CA LEU A 103 -16.77 -0.83 -7.68
C LEU A 103 -15.26 -0.55 -7.68
N MET A 104 -14.46 -1.50 -8.20
CA MET A 104 -13.01 -1.32 -8.36
C MET A 104 -12.68 -0.20 -9.36
N THR A 105 -13.48 -0.07 -10.42
CA THR A 105 -13.29 0.97 -11.45
C THR A 105 -13.57 2.36 -10.86
N ASP A 106 -14.58 2.51 -10.02
CA ASP A 106 -14.93 3.80 -9.42
C ASP A 106 -13.87 4.31 -8.45
N ILE A 107 -13.29 3.43 -7.63
CA ILE A 107 -12.14 3.81 -6.80
C ILE A 107 -10.90 4.07 -7.67
N GLY A 108 -10.69 3.29 -8.73
CA GLY A 108 -9.68 3.58 -9.74
C GLY A 108 -9.80 4.99 -10.30
N LYS A 109 -11.00 5.45 -10.68
CA LYS A 109 -11.22 6.83 -11.14
C LYS A 109 -10.82 7.86 -10.09
N GLN A 110 -11.09 7.62 -8.80
CA GLN A 110 -10.69 8.55 -7.75
C GLN A 110 -9.17 8.62 -7.60
N ILE A 111 -8.48 7.48 -7.64
CA ILE A 111 -7.00 7.45 -7.64
C ILE A 111 -6.47 8.22 -8.87
N TRP A 112 -7.08 8.02 -10.04
CA TRP A 112 -6.68 8.71 -11.26
C TRP A 112 -6.87 10.23 -11.18
N ASN A 113 -8.00 10.68 -10.60
CA ASN A 113 -8.26 12.11 -10.40
C ASN A 113 -7.22 12.74 -9.46
N ASP A 114 -6.81 12.05 -8.41
CA ASP A 114 -5.76 12.53 -7.51
C ASP A 114 -4.41 12.61 -8.22
N ILE A 115 -4.12 11.64 -9.09
CA ILE A 115 -2.93 11.62 -9.96
C ILE A 115 -2.92 12.84 -10.87
N ASP A 116 -4.01 13.07 -11.60
CA ASP A 116 -4.16 14.18 -12.56
C ASP A 116 -4.10 15.56 -11.87
N ALA A 117 -4.76 15.69 -10.71
CA ALA A 117 -4.73 16.89 -9.89
C ALA A 117 -3.40 17.09 -9.14
N LYS A 118 -2.46 16.14 -9.23
CA LYS A 118 -1.16 16.14 -8.54
C LYS A 118 -1.23 16.24 -7.02
N VAL A 119 -2.37 15.91 -6.42
CA VAL A 119 -2.56 15.94 -4.95
C VAL A 119 -1.76 14.83 -4.27
N TRP A 120 -1.59 13.70 -4.97
CA TRP A 120 -0.77 12.58 -4.51
C TRP A 120 0.69 12.94 -4.26
N LEU A 121 1.24 13.99 -4.89
CA LEU A 121 2.61 14.44 -4.63
C LEU A 121 2.77 14.95 -3.20
N GLN A 122 1.73 15.59 -2.64
CA GLN A 122 1.74 16.02 -1.25
C GLN A 122 1.30 14.91 -0.29
N ASN A 123 0.38 14.04 -0.72
CA ASN A 123 -0.06 12.90 0.07
C ASN A 123 -0.04 11.59 -0.76
N PRO A 124 1.11 10.90 -0.82
CA PRO A 124 1.25 9.68 -1.61
C PRO A 124 0.41 8.50 -1.12
N SER A 125 -0.08 8.54 0.13
CA SER A 125 -0.97 7.50 0.66
C SER A 125 -2.28 7.37 -0.15
N LEU A 126 -2.66 8.41 -0.89
CA LEU A 126 -3.85 8.43 -1.74
C LEU A 126 -3.76 7.46 -2.93
N LEU A 127 -2.55 7.03 -3.31
CA LEU A 127 -2.32 6.02 -4.34
C LEU A 127 -2.72 4.62 -3.87
N ASN A 128 -2.57 4.37 -2.57
CA ASN A 128 -2.95 3.11 -1.96
C ASN A 128 -4.33 3.25 -1.35
N ARG A 129 -5.33 2.78 -2.09
CA ARG A 129 -6.69 2.68 -1.58
C ARG A 129 -7.15 1.24 -1.57
N PHE A 130 -8.07 0.93 -0.67
CA PHE A 130 -8.73 -0.37 -0.67
C PHE A 130 -10.24 -0.24 -0.54
N ILE A 131 -10.92 -1.32 -0.90
CA ILE A 131 -12.36 -1.48 -0.74
C ILE A 131 -12.58 -2.72 0.12
N LEU A 132 -13.49 -2.61 1.09
CA LEU A 132 -13.95 -3.75 1.87
C LEU A 132 -15.46 -3.88 1.73
N LEU A 133 -15.91 -4.94 1.08
CA LEU A 133 -17.32 -5.28 0.94
C LEU A 133 -17.67 -6.35 1.98
N VAL A 134 -18.74 -6.14 2.75
CA VAL A 134 -19.13 -7.01 3.87
C VAL A 134 -20.64 -7.24 3.88
N HIS A 135 -21.03 -8.45 4.22
CA HIS A 135 -22.35 -8.82 4.74
C HIS A 135 -22.18 -9.51 6.10
N ILE A 136 -23.10 -9.24 7.03
CA ILE A 136 -23.01 -9.71 8.43
C ILE A 136 -24.28 -10.46 8.81
N ASP A 137 -24.17 -11.77 9.07
CA ASP A 137 -25.21 -12.53 9.78
C ASP A 137 -24.97 -12.37 11.29
N ALA A 138 -25.50 -11.28 11.86
CA ALA A 138 -25.33 -10.95 13.28
C ALA A 138 -25.92 -12.01 14.23
N LYS A 139 -26.82 -12.88 13.75
CA LYS A 139 -27.38 -13.96 14.57
C LYS A 139 -26.40 -15.12 14.74
N LYS A 140 -25.60 -15.39 13.70
CA LYS A 140 -24.63 -16.49 13.67
C LYS A 140 -23.19 -16.04 13.85
N TYR A 141 -22.94 -14.73 13.91
CA TYR A 141 -21.60 -14.13 13.89
C TYR A 141 -20.79 -14.60 12.68
N LEU A 142 -21.44 -14.69 11.52
CA LEU A 142 -20.80 -15.01 10.24
C LEU A 142 -20.64 -13.74 9.41
N TYR A 143 -19.46 -13.62 8.80
CA TYR A 143 -19.06 -12.46 8.01
C TYR A 143 -18.67 -12.92 6.61
N ASP A 144 -19.49 -12.55 5.62
CA ASP A 144 -19.13 -12.71 4.21
C ASP A 144 -18.40 -11.43 3.79
N PHE A 145 -17.17 -11.54 3.32
CA PHE A 145 -16.41 -10.35 2.95
C PHE A 145 -15.54 -10.55 1.73
N MET A 146 -15.22 -9.44 1.08
CA MET A 146 -14.23 -9.34 0.02
C MET A 146 -13.45 -8.05 0.20
N ILE A 147 -12.12 -8.14 0.11
CA ILE A 147 -11.25 -6.98 0.07
C ILE A 147 -10.65 -6.83 -1.33
N GLY A 148 -10.55 -5.60 -1.81
CA GLY A 148 -9.99 -5.26 -3.12
C GLY A 148 -8.99 -4.12 -3.02
N PHE A 149 -7.89 -4.24 -3.75
CA PHE A 149 -6.84 -3.22 -3.88
C PHE A 149 -6.76 -2.78 -5.34
N PRO A 150 -7.39 -1.66 -5.72
CA PRO A 150 -7.34 -1.18 -7.09
C PRO A 150 -5.90 -0.87 -7.52
N ALA A 151 -5.50 -1.43 -8.66
CA ALA A 151 -4.23 -1.16 -9.30
C ALA A 151 -4.47 -0.96 -10.80
N PHE A 152 -3.79 0.02 -11.40
CA PHE A 152 -3.87 0.26 -12.83
C PHE A 152 -3.05 -0.78 -13.59
N ASN A 153 -3.64 -1.30 -14.66
CA ASN A 153 -2.90 -2.04 -15.66
C ASN A 153 -2.39 -1.05 -16.70
N VAL A 154 -1.07 -0.83 -16.70
CA VAL A 154 -0.39 -0.10 -17.77
C VAL A 154 -0.33 -0.96 -19.03
N SER A 155 -0.55 -0.35 -20.20
CA SER A 155 -0.49 -1.09 -21.48
C SER A 155 0.91 -1.59 -21.82
N ASP A 156 1.92 -0.91 -21.29
CA ASP A 156 3.32 -1.21 -21.57
C ASP A 156 3.84 -2.33 -20.66
N MET A 157 4.65 -3.21 -21.23
CA MET A 157 5.35 -4.23 -20.47
C MET A 157 6.64 -3.63 -19.90
N PHE A 158 6.75 -3.61 -18.58
CA PHE A 158 7.99 -3.23 -17.91
C PHE A 158 8.87 -4.46 -17.70
N PHE A 159 10.14 -4.31 -18.01
CA PHE A 159 11.15 -5.34 -17.79
C PHE A 159 12.15 -4.83 -16.76
N ALA A 160 12.46 -5.67 -15.78
CA ALA A 160 13.41 -5.37 -14.72
C ALA A 160 14.64 -6.27 -14.86
N SER A 161 15.81 -5.71 -14.56
CA SER A 161 17.02 -6.48 -14.33
C SER A 161 16.86 -7.34 -13.06
N GLU A 162 17.73 -8.35 -12.90
CA GLU A 162 17.72 -9.12 -11.66
C GLU A 162 17.99 -8.22 -10.45
N PRO A 163 17.26 -8.41 -9.33
CA PRO A 163 17.46 -7.61 -8.14
C PRO A 163 18.83 -7.90 -7.53
N GLU A 164 19.63 -6.85 -7.33
CA GLU A 164 20.89 -6.97 -6.60
C GLU A 164 20.64 -7.01 -5.09
N GLN A 165 21.21 -7.99 -4.40
CA GLN A 165 21.12 -8.05 -2.94
C GLN A 165 21.84 -6.85 -2.33
N PHE A 166 21.17 -6.18 -1.38
CA PHE A 166 21.76 -5.05 -0.63
C PHE A 166 23.13 -5.37 -0.01
N SER A 167 23.40 -6.64 0.35
CA SER A 167 24.68 -7.10 0.90
C SER A 167 25.86 -7.00 -0.06
N LYS A 168 25.62 -6.89 -1.37
CA LYS A 168 26.65 -6.73 -2.41
C LYS A 168 27.02 -5.26 -2.63
N LEU A 169 26.25 -4.34 -2.07
CA LEU A 169 26.47 -2.90 -2.21
C LEU A 169 27.56 -2.42 -1.25
N ASP A 170 28.16 -1.28 -1.58
CA ASP A 170 29.21 -0.66 -0.78
C ASP A 170 28.75 -0.37 0.67
N VAL A 171 29.65 -0.52 1.65
CA VAL A 171 29.30 -0.41 3.07
C VAL A 171 28.89 1.02 3.46
N ASP A 172 29.55 2.02 2.88
CA ASP A 172 29.22 3.41 3.16
C ASP A 172 27.91 3.81 2.48
N PHE A 173 27.67 3.28 1.28
CA PHE A 173 26.35 3.33 0.64
C PHE A 173 25.26 2.71 1.54
N MET A 174 25.46 1.49 2.04
CA MET A 174 24.48 0.81 2.90
C MET A 174 24.14 1.62 4.16
N LYS A 175 25.14 2.21 4.83
CA LYS A 175 24.92 3.06 6.01
C LYS A 175 24.13 4.32 5.65
N ALA A 176 24.43 4.94 4.51
CA ALA A 176 23.73 6.13 4.06
C ALA A 176 22.26 5.83 3.75
N ILE A 177 21.97 4.73 3.04
CA ILE A 177 20.60 4.29 2.75
C ILE A 177 19.87 3.89 4.04
N GLN A 178 20.51 3.15 4.95
CA GLN A 178 19.90 2.76 6.22
C GLN A 178 19.47 4.00 7.03
N ARG A 179 20.33 5.02 7.11
CA ARG A 179 20.02 6.30 7.77
C ARG A 179 18.78 6.96 7.17
N VAL A 180 18.72 7.05 5.85
CA VAL A 180 17.59 7.65 5.11
C VAL A 180 16.30 6.84 5.30
N CYS A 181 16.37 5.51 5.27
CA CYS A 181 15.19 4.66 5.51
C CYS A 181 14.68 4.76 6.96
N LEU A 182 15.57 4.87 7.94
CA LEU A 182 15.18 5.08 9.34
C LEU A 182 14.52 6.45 9.54
N GLU A 183 15.00 7.47 8.82
CA GLU A 183 14.36 8.79 8.77
C GLU A 183 12.95 8.71 8.17
N ALA A 184 12.78 8.07 7.02
CA ALA A 184 11.48 7.85 6.40
C ALA A 184 10.52 7.09 7.33
N GLN A 185 11.02 6.07 8.03
CA GLN A 185 10.24 5.26 8.96
C GLN A 185 9.80 6.06 10.20
N ARG A 186 10.67 6.93 10.73
CA ARG A 186 10.33 7.83 11.84
C ARG A 186 9.20 8.78 11.44
N ASP A 187 9.27 9.29 10.21
CA ASP A 187 8.33 10.29 9.70
C ASP A 187 7.11 9.63 9.00
N LEU A 188 6.99 8.29 9.09
CA LEU A 188 5.92 7.47 8.53
C LEU A 188 5.66 7.76 7.04
N LEU A 189 6.72 7.88 6.25
CA LEU A 189 6.66 8.20 4.82
C LEU A 189 6.60 6.92 3.97
N PRO A 190 5.42 6.55 3.41
CA PRO A 190 5.30 5.34 2.60
C PRO A 190 6.01 5.45 1.25
N TYR A 191 6.18 6.67 0.73
CA TYR A 191 6.86 6.96 -0.53
C TYR A 191 7.80 8.14 -0.34
N PHE A 192 9.02 8.00 -0.82
CA PHE A 192 10.04 9.04 -0.75
C PHE A 192 11.05 8.87 -1.88
N VAL A 193 11.96 9.83 -2.00
CA VAL A 193 13.04 9.83 -2.98
C VAL A 193 14.37 9.86 -2.25
N ILE A 194 15.35 9.09 -2.72
CA ILE A 194 16.74 9.18 -2.27
C ILE A 194 17.54 9.81 -3.40
N LEU A 195 18.15 10.95 -3.11
CA LEU A 195 19.00 11.67 -4.05
C LEU A 195 20.47 11.60 -3.62
N LYS A 196 21.35 11.36 -4.59
CA LYS A 196 22.79 11.52 -4.39
C LYS A 196 23.20 12.97 -4.69
N GLN A 197 23.60 13.72 -3.66
CA GLN A 197 24.08 15.10 -3.74
C GLN A 197 25.45 15.21 -3.08
N ASP A 198 26.47 15.67 -3.80
CA ASP A 198 27.82 15.90 -3.26
C ASP A 198 28.39 14.71 -2.45
N ASP A 199 28.19 13.48 -2.98
CA ASP A 199 28.53 12.20 -2.36
C ASP A 199 27.75 11.80 -1.08
N GLU A 200 26.73 12.57 -0.70
CA GLU A 200 25.76 12.21 0.32
C GLU A 200 24.42 11.75 -0.27
N TYR A 201 23.73 10.86 0.47
CA TYR A 201 22.36 10.45 0.16
C TYR A 201 21.38 11.15 1.09
N VAL A 202 20.40 11.81 0.48
CA VAL A 202 19.43 12.67 1.16
C VAL A 202 18.01 12.21 0.87
N LEU A 203 17.17 12.17 1.91
CA LEU A 203 15.74 11.93 1.80
C LEU A 203 15.04 13.16 1.23
N LYS A 204 14.24 12.98 0.17
CA LYS A 204 13.36 14.00 -0.39
C LYS A 204 11.93 13.51 -0.48
N MET A 205 11.01 14.45 -0.31
CA MET A 205 9.58 14.22 -0.58
C MET A 205 9.34 14.20 -2.09
N LEU A 206 8.28 13.50 -2.51
CA LEU A 206 7.91 13.41 -3.93
C LEU A 206 7.55 14.78 -4.55
N ASN A 207 7.09 15.73 -3.74
CA ASN A 207 6.78 17.10 -4.18
C ASN A 207 7.98 18.06 -4.14
N ASP A 208 9.19 17.61 -3.80
CA ASP A 208 10.36 18.49 -3.80
C ASP A 208 10.67 18.91 -5.26
N PRO A 209 10.76 20.23 -5.56
CA PRO A 209 11.03 20.72 -6.92
C PRO A 209 12.30 20.13 -7.55
N ILE A 210 13.26 19.71 -6.73
CA ILE A 210 14.48 19.08 -7.23
C ILE A 210 14.17 17.80 -8.02
N CYS A 211 13.11 17.06 -7.65
CA CYS A 211 12.70 15.83 -8.32
C CYS A 211 12.27 16.05 -9.78
N GLU A 212 11.93 17.28 -10.19
CA GLU A 212 11.62 17.62 -11.58
C GLU A 212 12.88 17.90 -12.44
N THR A 213 14.03 18.09 -11.80
CA THR A 213 15.24 18.66 -12.44
C THR A 213 16.46 17.72 -12.44
N VAL A 214 16.39 16.61 -11.70
CA VAL A 214 17.51 15.68 -11.51
C VAL A 214 17.53 14.62 -12.63
N THR A 215 18.73 14.27 -13.10
CA THR A 215 18.94 13.20 -14.10
C THR A 215 18.72 11.81 -13.48
N GLU A 216 18.23 10.86 -14.27
CA GLU A 216 17.84 9.51 -13.84
C GLU A 216 18.93 8.78 -13.01
N ASP A 217 20.20 9.02 -13.34
CA ASP A 217 21.39 8.43 -12.69
C ASP A 217 21.59 8.82 -11.21
N LYS A 218 20.82 9.78 -10.68
CA LYS A 218 20.96 10.29 -9.30
C LYS A 218 19.73 10.09 -8.43
N VAL A 219 18.70 9.43 -8.96
CA VAL A 219 17.40 9.31 -8.30
C VAL A 219 17.07 7.85 -8.04
N THR A 220 16.77 7.52 -6.80
CA THR A 220 16.13 6.24 -6.45
C THR A 220 14.78 6.54 -5.83
N PHE A 221 13.74 5.84 -6.30
CA PHE A 221 12.37 5.93 -5.79
C PHE A 221 12.08 4.74 -4.87
N PRO A 222 12.47 4.79 -3.59
CA PRO A 222 12.03 3.80 -2.63
C PRO A 222 10.54 3.99 -2.30
N TYR A 223 9.89 2.87 -2.12
CA TYR A 223 8.54 2.81 -1.61
C TYR A 223 8.46 1.67 -0.60
N CYS A 224 7.69 1.89 0.47
CA CYS A 224 7.55 0.93 1.55
C CYS A 224 6.78 -0.29 1.04
N PHE A 225 7.47 -1.43 0.99
CA PHE A 225 6.99 -2.64 0.34
C PHE A 225 6.51 -3.67 1.37
N SER A 226 5.32 -4.23 1.16
CA SER A 226 4.81 -5.33 2.00
C SER A 226 5.30 -6.71 1.53
N CYS A 227 5.98 -6.81 0.38
CA CYS A 227 6.40 -8.10 -0.15
C CYS A 227 7.82 -8.44 0.33
N CYS A 228 7.96 -9.59 0.99
CA CYS A 228 9.23 -10.28 1.17
C CYS A 228 9.31 -11.37 0.12
N PHE A 229 9.79 -11.05 -1.08
CA PHE A 229 10.21 -12.07 -2.03
C PHE A 229 11.72 -11.98 -2.22
N VAL A 230 12.40 -13.08 -1.92
CA VAL A 230 13.71 -13.37 -2.47
C VAL A 230 13.41 -14.40 -3.55
N GLU A 231 13.52 -14.03 -4.83
CA GLU A 231 13.51 -15.04 -5.89
C GLU A 231 14.71 -15.97 -5.65
N PHE A 232 14.43 -17.25 -5.41
CA PHE A 232 15.44 -18.30 -5.28
C PHE A 232 15.71 -18.93 -6.65
#